data_AF-A0A4Y2QXU4-F1
#
_entry.id   AF-A0A4Y2QXU4-F1
#
_cell.length_a   1.000
_cell.length_b   1.000
_cell.length_c   1.000
_cell.angle_alpha   90.00
_cell.angle_beta   90.00
_cell.angle_gamma   90.00
#
_symmetry.space_group_name_H-M   'P 1'
#
loop_
_entity.id
_entity.type
_entity.pdbx_description
1 polymer ?
#
loop_
_entity_poly.entity_id
_entity_poly.type
_entity_poly.pdbx_seq_one_letter_code
_entity_poly.pdbx_strand_id
1 'polypeptide(L)'
;MVDGKVCKATTSTKSTMRCYICGLTSKDFNDLSKKSNVKPESLEFGLSILHARIRLFENLLHLAYKLPIKKCRLTTEDEKAIAEQTKLNIQQNFKTKLGLIVDTPKPGYGNSNDGNTSRRIFTDPSLAAEITHIDQNLIYRFKLILETISSGHQIKKS
;
A
#
# COMPACT_ATOMS: atom_id res chain seq x y z
N MET A 1 -18.06 4.20 4.17
CA MET A 1 -17.13 3.22 3.55
C MET A 1 -16.75 2.20 4.60
N VAL A 2 -16.86 0.92 4.24
CA VAL A 2 -16.61 -0.20 5.14
C VAL A 2 -15.12 -0.54 5.14
N ASP A 3 -14.53 -0.83 6.30
CA ASP A 3 -13.14 -1.30 6.37
C ASP A 3 -13.00 -2.68 5.72
N GLY A 4 -11.86 -2.92 5.09
CA GLY A 4 -11.61 -4.19 4.39
C GLY A 4 -11.70 -5.42 5.28
N LYS A 5 -11.47 -5.31 6.60
CA LYS A 5 -11.67 -6.43 7.53
C LYS A 5 -13.15 -6.71 7.75
N VAL A 6 -13.97 -5.68 7.85
CA VAL A 6 -15.43 -5.81 7.98
C VAL A 6 -16.01 -6.42 6.71
N CYS A 7 -15.57 -6.00 5.51
CA CYS A 7 -15.96 -6.63 4.25
C CYS A 7 -15.62 -8.13 4.20
N LYS A 8 -14.47 -8.53 4.77
CA LYS A 8 -14.08 -9.95 4.84
C LYS A 8 -14.99 -10.75 5.76
N ALA A 9 -15.36 -10.19 6.90
CA ALA A 9 -16.29 -10.83 7.84
C ALA A 9 -17.68 -11.01 7.22
N THR A 10 -18.21 -9.99 6.54
CA THR A 10 -19.53 -10.03 5.89
C THR A 10 -19.57 -10.98 4.69
N THR A 11 -18.50 -11.03 3.88
CA THR A 11 -18.41 -11.94 2.72
C THR A 11 -18.00 -13.37 3.09
N SER A 12 -17.92 -13.69 4.39
CA SER A 12 -17.43 -14.99 4.90
C SER A 12 -16.05 -15.39 4.36
N THR A 13 -15.22 -14.40 4.02
CA THR A 13 -13.85 -14.60 3.53
C THR A 13 -12.93 -14.85 4.73
N LYS A 14 -12.69 -16.14 5.04
CA LYS A 14 -11.95 -16.57 6.24
C LYS A 14 -10.52 -16.02 6.37
N SER A 15 -9.87 -15.69 5.24
CA SER A 15 -8.47 -15.25 5.24
C SER A 15 -8.32 -13.76 4.97
N THR A 16 -7.56 -13.08 5.82
CA THR A 16 -7.11 -11.70 5.59
C THR A 16 -6.16 -11.56 4.41
N MET A 17 -5.63 -12.65 3.87
CA MET A 17 -4.75 -12.67 2.69
C MET A 17 -5.51 -12.90 1.37
N ARG A 18 -6.83 -13.10 1.41
CA ARG A 18 -7.68 -13.23 0.23
C ARG A 18 -8.43 -11.92 -0.04
N CYS A 19 -8.63 -11.61 -1.32
CA CYS A 19 -9.49 -10.51 -1.73
C CYS A 19 -10.96 -10.84 -1.43
N TYR A 20 -11.69 -9.93 -0.78
CA TYR A 20 -13.12 -10.14 -0.49
C TYR A 20 -14.01 -9.97 -1.73
N ILE A 21 -13.47 -9.38 -2.81
CA ILE A 21 -14.18 -9.15 -4.08
C ILE A 21 -14.15 -10.41 -4.95
N CYS A 22 -13.00 -11.04 -5.10
CA CYS A 22 -12.80 -12.16 -6.04
C CYS A 22 -12.22 -13.45 -5.42
N GLY A 23 -11.91 -13.46 -4.12
CA GLY A 23 -11.40 -14.64 -3.42
C GLY A 23 -9.95 -15.04 -3.72
N LEU A 24 -9.29 -14.37 -4.69
CA LEU A 24 -7.92 -14.63 -5.11
C LEU A 24 -6.88 -14.20 -4.07
N THR A 25 -5.69 -14.79 -4.16
CA THR A 25 -4.54 -14.51 -3.30
C THR A 25 -3.52 -13.60 -3.99
N SER A 26 -2.54 -13.08 -3.22
CA SER A 26 -1.43 -12.31 -3.78
C SER A 26 -0.61 -13.08 -4.83
N LYS A 27 -0.54 -14.42 -4.74
CA LYS A 27 0.13 -15.23 -5.76
C LYS A 27 -0.63 -15.24 -7.08
N ASP A 28 -1.96 -15.22 -7.02
CA ASP A 28 -2.80 -15.20 -8.22
C ASP A 28 -2.74 -13.84 -8.91
N PHE A 29 -2.64 -12.75 -8.16
CA PHE A 29 -2.53 -11.39 -8.73
C PHE A 29 -1.22 -11.12 -9.48
N ASN A 30 -0.19 -11.95 -9.26
CA ASN A 30 1.06 -11.87 -10.02
C ASN A 30 0.94 -12.49 -11.43
N ASP A 31 -0.17 -13.17 -11.72
CA ASP A 31 -0.46 -13.77 -13.01
C ASP A 31 -1.60 -13.00 -13.69
N LEU A 32 -1.23 -12.13 -14.63
CA LEU A 32 -2.19 -11.28 -15.35
C LEU A 32 -3.13 -12.05 -16.28
N SER A 33 -2.87 -13.33 -16.55
CA SER A 33 -3.75 -14.19 -17.36
C SER A 33 -4.97 -14.68 -16.58
N LYS A 34 -4.88 -14.72 -15.24
CA LYS A 34 -5.97 -15.18 -14.38
C LYS A 34 -7.09 -14.17 -14.31
N LYS A 35 -8.26 -14.56 -14.80
CA LYS A 35 -9.49 -13.77 -14.63
C LYS A 35 -9.99 -13.88 -13.19
N SER A 36 -10.40 -12.75 -12.65
CA SER A 36 -11.02 -12.70 -11.33
C SER A 36 -12.54 -12.91 -11.46
N ASN A 37 -13.06 -13.91 -10.74
CA ASN A 37 -14.49 -14.11 -10.61
C ASN A 37 -15.02 -13.16 -9.52
N VAL A 38 -15.42 -11.96 -9.93
CA VAL A 38 -15.94 -10.91 -9.06
C VAL A 38 -17.32 -11.32 -8.54
N LYS A 39 -17.51 -11.28 -7.22
CA LYS A 39 -18.82 -11.45 -6.58
C LYS A 39 -19.59 -10.11 -6.66
N PRO A 40 -20.77 -10.06 -7.31
CA PRO A 40 -21.53 -8.81 -7.45
C PRO A 40 -21.87 -8.15 -6.11
N GLU A 41 -22.27 -8.95 -5.12
CA GLU A 41 -22.57 -8.50 -3.74
C GLU A 41 -21.38 -7.77 -3.09
N SER A 42 -20.15 -8.18 -3.40
CA SER A 42 -18.95 -7.54 -2.86
C SER A 42 -18.70 -6.13 -3.42
N LEU A 43 -19.35 -5.75 -4.51
CA LEU A 43 -19.20 -4.43 -5.11
C LEU A 43 -20.01 -3.35 -4.37
N GLU A 44 -21.06 -3.74 -3.63
CA GLU A 44 -21.91 -2.84 -2.86
C GLU A 44 -21.15 -2.10 -1.75
N PHE A 45 -20.08 -2.70 -1.23
CA PHE A 45 -19.22 -2.07 -0.22
C PHE A 45 -18.47 -0.84 -0.74
N GLY A 46 -18.34 -0.69 -2.06
CA GLY A 46 -17.59 0.37 -2.72
C GLY A 46 -16.08 0.30 -2.45
N LEU A 47 -15.34 1.24 -3.04
CA LEU A 47 -13.88 1.33 -2.85
C LEU A 47 -13.55 2.25 -1.68
N SER A 48 -12.84 1.75 -0.67
CA SER A 48 -12.34 2.59 0.40
C SER A 48 -11.08 3.37 -0.01
N ILE A 49 -11.23 4.61 -0.53
CA ILE A 49 -10.14 5.50 -0.94
C ILE A 49 -9.11 5.71 0.18
N LEU A 50 -9.56 5.92 1.42
CA LEU A 50 -8.67 6.10 2.57
C LEU A 50 -7.77 4.88 2.77
N HIS A 51 -8.36 3.69 2.82
CA HIS A 51 -7.59 2.45 2.99
C HIS A 51 -6.76 2.12 1.76
N ALA A 52 -7.24 2.40 0.54
CA ALA A 52 -6.45 2.21 -0.68
C ALA A 52 -5.15 3.03 -0.62
N ARG A 53 -5.24 4.30 -0.21
CA ARG A 53 -4.06 5.18 -0.06
C ARG A 53 -3.11 4.70 1.05
N ILE A 54 -3.62 4.39 2.24
CA ILE A 54 -2.80 3.94 3.37
C ILE A 54 -2.12 2.60 3.05
N ARG A 55 -2.86 1.61 2.53
CA ARG A 55 -2.31 0.28 2.20
C ARG A 55 -1.31 0.33 1.07
N LEU A 56 -1.53 1.18 0.07
CA LEU A 56 -0.55 1.39 -1.00
C LEU A 56 0.75 1.98 -0.44
N PHE A 57 0.64 2.97 0.44
CA PHE A 57 1.80 3.57 1.08
C PHE A 57 2.59 2.54 1.92
N GLU A 58 1.92 1.77 2.77
CA GLU A 58 2.54 0.67 3.53
C GLU A 58 3.22 -0.35 2.60
N ASN A 59 2.60 -0.67 1.47
CA ASN A 59 3.17 -1.60 0.49
C ASN A 59 4.45 -1.05 -0.16
N LEU A 60 4.47 0.24 -0.54
CA LEU A 60 5.66 0.89 -1.10
C LEU A 60 6.80 0.92 -0.09
N LEU A 61 6.53 1.20 1.19
CA LEU A 61 7.54 1.12 2.25
C LEU A 61 8.13 -0.29 2.36
N HIS A 62 7.27 -1.31 2.45
CA HIS A 62 7.72 -2.70 2.53
C HIS A 62 8.50 -3.16 1.29
N LEU A 63 8.16 -2.62 0.11
CA LEU A 63 8.93 -2.84 -1.11
C LEU A 63 10.31 -2.19 -0.99
N ALA A 64 10.35 -0.91 -0.60
CA ALA A 64 11.58 -0.12 -0.46
C ALA A 64 12.59 -0.80 0.49
N TYR A 65 12.12 -1.32 1.63
CA TYR A 65 12.96 -2.05 2.60
C TYR A 65 13.62 -3.29 1.99
N LYS A 66 12.99 -3.90 0.99
CA LYS A 66 13.42 -5.15 0.36
C LYS A 66 14.10 -4.94 -0.99
N LEU A 67 14.17 -3.71 -1.51
CA LEU A 67 14.82 -3.40 -2.79
C LEU A 67 16.28 -3.88 -2.86
N PRO A 68 17.11 -3.74 -1.81
CA PRO A 68 18.49 -4.24 -1.86
C PRO A 68 18.58 -5.76 -2.04
N ILE A 69 17.61 -6.50 -1.52
CA ILE A 69 17.57 -7.97 -1.49
C ILE A 69 16.86 -8.52 -2.74
N LYS A 70 15.92 -7.76 -3.30
CA LYS A 70 15.06 -8.13 -4.43
C LYS A 70 14.26 -9.42 -4.21
N LYS A 71 13.86 -9.69 -2.95
CA LYS A 71 13.02 -10.84 -2.56
C LYS A 71 11.84 -10.41 -1.72
N CYS A 72 10.66 -10.97 -2.00
CA CYS A 72 9.45 -10.70 -1.22
C CYS A 72 9.45 -11.36 0.16
N ARG A 73 9.98 -12.59 0.25
CA ARG A 73 10.10 -13.36 1.48
C ARG A 73 11.56 -13.37 1.92
N LEU A 74 11.80 -12.87 3.13
CA LEU A 74 13.10 -12.90 3.78
C LEU A 74 13.19 -14.20 4.58
N THR A 75 14.27 -14.94 4.40
CA THR A 75 14.46 -16.27 4.98
C THR A 75 15.68 -16.35 5.89
N THR A 76 16.74 -15.62 5.58
CA THR A 76 17.96 -15.59 6.39
C THR A 76 17.95 -14.42 7.37
N GLU A 77 18.73 -14.51 8.44
CA GLU A 77 18.89 -13.41 9.39
C GLU A 77 19.61 -12.22 8.76
N ASP A 78 20.58 -12.46 7.87
CA ASP A 78 21.27 -11.40 7.13
C ASP A 78 20.31 -10.59 6.25
N GLU A 79 19.39 -11.27 5.55
CA GLU A 79 18.35 -10.62 4.75
C GLU A 79 17.45 -9.73 5.62
N LYS A 80 17.07 -10.21 6.82
CA LYS A 80 16.26 -9.43 7.76
C LYS A 80 17.03 -8.23 8.30
N ALA A 81 18.30 -8.39 8.65
CA ALA A 81 19.15 -7.31 9.15
C ALA A 81 19.33 -6.20 8.10
N ILE A 82 19.57 -6.57 6.83
CA ILE A 82 19.66 -5.59 5.72
C ILE A 82 18.34 -4.83 5.54
N ALA A 83 17.21 -5.53 5.59
CA ALA A 83 15.91 -4.90 5.44
C ALA A 83 15.59 -3.93 6.60
N GLU A 84 15.93 -4.32 7.84
CA GLU A 84 15.74 -3.47 9.02
C GLU A 84 16.63 -2.23 8.97
N GLN A 85 17.91 -2.39 8.59
CA GLN A 85 18.81 -1.25 8.41
C GLN A 85 18.30 -0.29 7.31
N THR A 86 17.80 -0.84 6.21
CA THR A 86 17.20 -0.06 5.12
C THR A 86 15.95 0.68 5.61
N LYS A 87 15.11 0.02 6.41
CA LYS A 87 13.94 0.63 7.04
C LYS A 87 14.31 1.84 7.90
N LEU A 88 15.30 1.71 8.79
CA LEU A 88 15.75 2.80 9.65
C LEU A 88 16.27 3.99 8.84
N ASN A 89 17.06 3.72 7.79
CA ASN A 89 17.58 4.77 6.90
C ASN A 89 16.44 5.53 6.20
N ILE A 90 15.45 4.79 5.68
CA ILE A 90 14.29 5.38 5.00
C ILE A 90 13.44 6.19 5.98
N GLN A 91 13.17 5.68 7.18
CA GLN A 91 12.43 6.39 8.23
C GLN A 91 13.13 7.70 8.61
N GLN A 92 14.45 7.68 8.77
CA GLN A 92 15.23 8.87 9.08
C GLN A 92 15.21 9.89 7.93
N ASN A 93 15.27 9.43 6.67
CA ASN A 93 15.15 10.30 5.50
C ASN A 93 13.77 10.96 5.41
N PHE A 94 12.68 10.23 5.70
CA PHE A 94 11.34 10.84 5.81
C PHE A 94 11.25 11.88 6.92
N LYS A 95 11.87 11.61 8.07
CA LYS A 95 11.88 12.55 9.19
C LYS A 95 12.68 13.81 8.87
N THR A 96 13.85 13.68 8.28
CA THR A 96 14.76 14.80 7.99
C THR A 96 14.31 15.64 6.81
N LYS A 97 13.88 15.02 5.69
CA LYS A 97 13.50 15.74 4.47
C LYS A 97 12.06 16.24 4.47
N LEU A 98 11.15 15.52 5.14
CA LEU A 98 9.71 15.83 5.12
C LEU A 98 9.11 16.14 6.51
N GLY A 99 9.87 15.97 7.59
CA GLY A 99 9.33 16.10 8.94
C GLY A 99 8.29 15.02 9.28
N LEU A 100 8.34 13.86 8.60
CA LEU A 100 7.34 12.80 8.73
C LEU A 100 7.91 11.60 9.50
N ILE A 101 7.17 11.14 10.50
CA ILE A 101 7.44 9.86 11.17
C ILE A 101 6.61 8.80 10.45
N VAL A 102 7.26 7.76 9.92
CA VAL A 102 6.62 6.69 9.14
C VAL A 102 6.90 5.32 9.75
N ASP A 103 6.00 4.38 9.54
CA ASP A 103 6.06 2.98 9.98
C ASP A 103 6.44 2.78 11.46
N THR A 104 5.89 3.62 12.34
CA THR A 104 6.10 3.56 13.79
C THR A 104 4.76 3.33 14.50
N PRO A 105 4.63 2.28 15.34
CA PRO A 105 3.42 2.05 16.11
C PRO A 105 3.14 3.21 17.07
N LYS A 106 1.89 3.67 17.13
CA LYS A 106 1.48 4.72 18.10
C LYS A 106 1.03 4.05 19.41
N PRO A 107 1.28 4.67 20.58
CA PRO A 107 0.74 4.19 21.85
C PRO A 107 -0.80 4.09 21.80
N GLY A 108 -1.35 2.98 22.32
CA GLY A 108 -2.80 2.73 22.31
C GLY A 108 -3.28 2.02 21.04
N TYR A 109 -3.28 2.69 19.89
CA TYR A 109 -3.75 2.09 18.63
C TYR A 109 -3.21 2.82 17.37
N GLY A 110 -2.92 2.04 16.33
CA GLY A 110 -2.59 2.55 14.99
C GLY A 110 -1.09 2.67 14.72
N ASN A 111 -0.79 3.18 13.53
CA ASN A 111 0.56 3.42 13.03
C ASN A 111 0.66 4.90 12.60
N SER A 112 1.87 5.43 12.52
CA SER A 112 2.17 6.74 11.92
C SER A 112 1.84 6.82 10.42
N ASN A 113 1.55 5.69 9.78
CA ASN A 113 1.07 5.58 8.39
C ASN A 113 -0.42 5.92 8.26
N ASP A 114 -0.83 7.11 8.68
CA ASP A 114 -2.21 7.56 8.57
C ASP A 114 -2.50 8.27 7.22
N GLY A 115 -3.75 8.69 7.06
CA GLY A 115 -4.22 9.37 5.84
C GLY A 115 -3.47 10.67 5.55
N ASN A 116 -2.98 11.36 6.58
CA ASN A 116 -2.25 12.62 6.41
C ASN A 116 -0.82 12.35 5.93
N THR A 117 -0.13 11.41 6.58
CA THR A 117 1.22 10.98 6.17
C THR A 117 1.24 10.50 4.73
N SER A 118 0.31 9.62 4.36
CA SER A 118 0.23 9.09 2.99
C SER A 118 -0.07 10.17 1.95
N ARG A 119 -0.93 11.16 2.25
CA ARG A 119 -1.21 12.29 1.34
C ARG A 119 0.03 13.14 1.08
N ARG A 120 0.80 13.46 2.13
CA ARG A 120 2.02 14.29 2.00
C ARG A 120 3.07 13.59 1.13
N ILE A 121 3.20 12.27 1.23
CA ILE A 121 4.20 11.51 0.47
C ILE A 121 3.90 11.48 -1.03
N PHE A 122 2.63 11.38 -1.41
CA PHE A 122 2.24 11.46 -2.83
C PHE A 122 2.20 12.89 -3.38
N THR A 123 2.46 13.93 -2.56
CA THR A 123 2.47 15.32 -3.05
C THR A 123 3.65 15.54 -4.00
N ASP A 124 4.84 15.05 -3.62
CA ASP A 124 6.07 15.12 -4.40
C ASP A 124 6.61 13.70 -4.72
N PRO A 125 6.26 13.14 -5.90
CA PRO A 125 6.77 11.85 -6.33
C PRO A 125 8.29 11.79 -6.49
N SER A 126 8.96 12.91 -6.77
CA SER A 126 10.41 12.94 -6.98
C SER A 126 11.14 12.73 -5.66
N LEU A 127 10.74 13.47 -4.62
CA LEU A 127 11.29 13.30 -3.28
C LEU A 127 10.94 11.92 -2.69
N ALA A 128 9.73 11.41 -2.94
CA ALA A 128 9.36 10.06 -2.52
C ALA A 128 10.21 8.98 -3.21
N ALA A 129 10.50 9.13 -4.50
CA ALA A 129 11.37 8.24 -5.25
C ALA A 129 12.81 8.29 -4.74
N GLU A 130 13.32 9.49 -4.45
CA GLU A 130 14.65 9.69 -3.89
C GLU A 130 14.81 8.99 -2.53
N ILE A 131 13.81 9.12 -1.64
CA ILE A 131 13.85 8.50 -0.30
C ILE A 131 13.69 6.99 -0.36
N THR A 132 12.79 6.49 -1.20
CA THR A 132 12.43 5.05 -1.24
C THR A 132 13.24 4.24 -2.24
N HIS A 133 13.98 4.90 -3.14
CA HIS A 133 14.65 4.31 -4.29
C HIS A 133 13.71 3.56 -5.26
N ILE A 134 12.42 3.83 -5.20
CA ILE A 134 11.42 3.31 -6.14
C ILE A 134 11.36 4.24 -7.35
N ASP A 135 11.10 3.66 -8.53
CA ASP A 135 10.92 4.42 -9.77
C ASP A 135 9.88 5.56 -9.62
N GLN A 136 10.28 6.78 -9.98
CA GLN A 136 9.45 7.98 -9.86
C GLN A 136 8.16 7.87 -10.68
N ASN A 137 8.24 7.29 -11.88
CA ASN A 137 7.07 7.16 -12.76
C ASN A 137 6.03 6.18 -12.17
N LEU A 138 6.47 5.11 -11.51
CA LEU A 138 5.58 4.23 -10.75
C LEU A 138 4.84 4.97 -9.63
N ILE A 139 5.56 5.76 -8.81
CA ILE A 139 4.96 6.56 -7.74
C ILE A 139 3.98 7.61 -8.32
N TYR A 140 4.37 8.27 -9.41
CA TYR A 140 3.52 9.25 -10.09
C TYR A 140 2.22 8.63 -10.62
N ARG A 141 2.28 7.44 -11.24
CA ARG A 141 1.09 6.72 -11.70
C ARG A 141 0.16 6.36 -10.55
N PHE A 142 0.72 5.93 -9.41
CA PHE A 142 -0.08 5.68 -8.21
C PHE A 142 -0.74 6.93 -7.66
N LYS A 143 -0.01 8.07 -7.61
CA LYS A 143 -0.58 9.38 -7.27
C LYS A 143 -1.77 9.70 -8.17
N LEU A 144 -1.60 9.60 -9.49
CA LEU A 144 -2.65 9.93 -10.46
C LEU A 144 -3.90 9.07 -10.28
N ILE A 145 -3.73 7.75 -10.10
CA ILE A 145 -4.86 6.84 -9.84
C ILE A 145 -5.58 7.24 -8.55
N LEU A 146 -4.83 7.48 -7.46
CA LEU A 146 -5.39 7.85 -6.16
C LEU A 146 -6.13 9.20 -6.19
N GLU A 147 -5.60 10.18 -6.91
CA GLU A 147 -6.24 11.50 -7.09
C GLU A 147 -7.52 11.35 -7.91
N THR A 148 -7.45 10.60 -9.01
CA THR A 148 -8.59 10.34 -9.91
C THR A 148 -9.76 9.69 -9.17
N ILE A 149 -9.51 8.61 -8.42
CA ILE A 149 -10.57 7.94 -7.63
C ILE A 149 -11.09 8.80 -6.48
N SER A 150 -10.30 9.79 -6.02
CA SER A 150 -10.69 10.70 -4.94
C SER A 150 -11.31 12.01 -5.42
N SER A 151 -11.38 12.23 -6.73
CA SER A 151 -11.83 13.50 -7.31
C SER A 151 -13.32 13.78 -7.08
N GLY A 152 -14.14 12.74 -6.86
CA GLY A 152 -15.59 12.86 -6.81
C GLY A 152 -16.25 13.14 -8.17
N HIS A 153 -15.47 13.19 -9.25
CA HIS A 153 -15.96 13.43 -10.61
C HIS A 153 -16.20 12.12 -11.35
N GLN A 154 -17.01 12.17 -12.42
CA GLN A 154 -17.21 11.02 -13.29
C GLN A 154 -15.91 10.68 -14.01
N ILE A 155 -15.44 9.44 -13.84
CA ILE A 155 -14.25 8.92 -14.51
C ILE A 155 -14.66 8.32 -15.84
N LYS A 156 -14.07 8.81 -16.94
CA LYS A 156 -14.24 8.21 -18.27
C LYS A 156 -13.61 6.82 -18.27
N LYS A 157 -14.40 5.80 -18.56
CA LYS A 157 -13.92 4.42 -18.77
C LYS A 157 -13.61 4.27 -20.26
N SER A 158 -12.42 3.77 -20.58
CA SER A 158 -11.98 3.41 -21.94
C SER A 158 -12.76 2.24 -22.50
#